data_AF-A0A661G9I5-F1
#
_entry.id   AF-A0A661G9I5-F1
#
_cell.length_a   1.000
_cell.length_b   1.000
_cell.length_c   1.000
_cell.angle_alpha   90.00
_cell.angle_beta   90.00
_cell.angle_gamma   90.00
#
_symmetry.space_group_name_H-M   'P 1'
#
loop_
_entity.id
_entity.type
_entity.pdbx_description
1 polymer ?
#
loop_
_entity_poly.entity_id
_entity_poly.type
_entity_poly.pdbx_seq_one_letter_code
_entity_poly.pdbx_strand_id
1 'polypeptide(L)' 'MGNESDQDRIERFVAEGNFHAALNIALSALNACRKDDDQAGIDRCLDTIMEITARLACEFGSEEYLGRA' A
#
# COMPACT_ATOMS: atom_id res chain seq x y z
N MET A 1 -4.56 12.28 -21.77
CA MET A 1 -3.69 11.90 -20.63
C MET A 1 -4.36 10.72 -19.97
N GLY A 2 -3.68 9.56 -19.94
CA GLY A 2 -4.29 8.31 -19.50
C GLY A 2 -4.70 8.36 -18.03
N ASN A 3 -5.90 7.87 -17.71
CA ASN A 3 -6.36 7.68 -16.35
C ASN A 3 -5.57 6.51 -15.73
N GLU A 4 -4.38 6.78 -15.22
CA GLU A 4 -3.64 5.82 -14.39
C GLU A 4 -4.44 5.63 -13.09
N SER A 5 -4.79 4.39 -12.76
CA SER A 5 -5.49 4.09 -11.51
C SER A 5 -4.58 4.40 -10.32
N ASP A 6 -5.15 4.74 -9.17
CA ASP A 6 -4.36 4.85 -7.94
C ASP A 6 -3.63 3.54 -7.62
N GLN A 7 -4.19 2.39 -8.02
CA GLN A 7 -3.52 1.09 -7.93
C GLN A 7 -2.24 1.02 -8.78
N ASP A 8 -2.31 1.43 -10.05
CA ASP A 8 -1.15 1.42 -10.96
C ASP A 8 -0.03 2.33 -10.43
N ARG A 9 -0.41 3.47 -9.84
CA ARG A 9 0.52 4.41 -9.21
C ARG A 9 1.20 3.80 -7.99
N ILE A 10 0.42 3.14 -7.12
CA ILE A 10 0.92 2.46 -5.92
C ILE A 10 1.92 1.38 -6.34
N GLU A 11 1.55 0.51 -7.28
CA GLU A 11 2.41 -0.58 -7.74
C GLU A 11 3.72 -0.07 -8.35
N ARG A 12 3.67 0.99 -9.17
CA ARG A 12 4.87 1.63 -9.71
C ARG A 12 5.79 2.13 -8.59
N PHE A 13 5.24 2.85 -7.60
CA PHE A 13 6.06 3.37 -6.51
C PHE A 13 6.64 2.27 -5.63
N VAL A 14 5.91 1.18 -5.39
CA VAL A 14 6.45 0.00 -4.70
C VAL A 14 7.60 -0.61 -5.50
N ALA A 15 7.45 -0.78 -6.81
CA ALA A 15 8.50 -1.33 -7.67
C ALA A 15 9.76 -0.45 -7.72
N GLU A 16 9.60 0.87 -7.60
CA GLU A 16 10.69 1.85 -7.54
C GLU A 16 11.32 2.00 -6.13
N GLY A 17 10.82 1.26 -5.13
CA GLY A 17 11.26 1.37 -3.73
C GLY A 17 10.76 2.64 -3.01
N ASN A 18 9.84 3.39 -3.62
CA ASN A 18 9.24 4.59 -3.05
C ASN A 18 7.99 4.25 -2.21
N PHE A 19 8.21 3.47 -1.15
CA PHE A 19 7.15 3.00 -0.25
C PHE A 19 6.38 4.14 0.43
N HIS A 20 7.04 5.27 0.68
CA HIS A 20 6.38 6.46 1.24
C HIS A 20 5.28 6.98 0.30
N ALA A 21 5.58 7.15 -0.99
CA ALA A 21 4.59 7.63 -1.96
C ALA A 21 3.43 6.64 -2.13
N ALA A 22 3.74 5.33 -2.18
CA ALA A 22 2.74 4.27 -2.24
C ALA A 22 1.78 4.31 -1.03
N LEU A 23 2.32 4.37 0.19
CA LEU A 23 1.51 4.44 1.41
C LEU A 23 0.66 5.71 1.47
N ASN A 24 1.18 6.86 1.06
CA ASN A 24 0.43 8.10 1.05
C ASN A 24 -0.79 8.06 0.12
N ILE A 25 -0.67 7.44 -1.06
CA ILE A 25 -1.80 7.27 -1.98
C ILE A 25 -2.83 6.32 -1.36
N ALA A 26 -2.40 5.16 -0.85
CA ALA A 26 -3.30 4.18 -0.23
C ALA A 26 -4.07 4.77 0.97
N LEU A 27 -3.39 5.55 1.83
CA LEU A 27 -4.02 6.24 2.97
C LEU A 27 -4.97 7.36 2.53
N SER A 28 -4.66 8.05 1.42
CA SER A 28 -5.56 9.07 0.86
C SER A 28 -6.84 8.44 0.32
N ALA A 29 -6.72 7.32 -0.39
CA ALA A 29 -7.86 6.54 -0.88
C ALA A 29 -8.71 5.98 0.28
N LEU A 30 -8.05 5.42 1.31
CA LEU A 30 -8.72 4.95 2.53
C LEU A 30 -9.58 6.05 3.18
N ASN A 31 -9.02 7.26 3.30
CA ASN A 31 -9.75 8.40 3.87
C ASN A 31 -10.93 8.84 3.01
N ALA A 32 -10.83 8.76 1.68
CA ALA A 32 -11.93 9.04 0.78
C ALA A 32 -13.06 8.01 0.94
N CYS A 33 -12.74 6.71 0.91
CA CYS A 33 -13.71 5.64 1.14
C CYS A 33 -14.39 5.76 2.51
N ARG A 34 -13.64 6.09 3.56
CA ARG A 34 -14.18 6.34 4.90
C ARG A 34 -15.13 7.53 4.94
N LYS A 35 -14.87 8.58 4.17
CA LYS A 35 -15.73 9.77 4.11
C LYS A 35 -17.07 9.46 3.42
N ASP A 36 -17.07 8.53 2.48
CA ASP A 36 -18.22 8.16 1.67
C ASP A 36 -18.94 6.90 2.19
N ASP A 37 -18.59 6.42 3.39
CA ASP A 37 -19.09 5.17 4.00
C ASP A 37 -18.94 3.91 3.10
N ASP A 38 -17.93 3.90 2.21
CA ASP A 38 -17.62 2.76 1.32
C ASP A 38 -16.75 1.73 2.02
N GLN A 39 -17.37 0.82 2.76
CA GLN A 39 -16.66 -0.24 3.48
C GLN A 39 -15.86 -1.16 2.55
N ALA A 40 -16.37 -1.49 1.37
CA ALA A 40 -15.65 -2.35 0.43
C ALA A 40 -14.38 -1.66 -0.10
N GLY A 41 -14.42 -0.34 -0.29
CA GLY A 41 -13.24 0.46 -0.62
C GLY A 41 -12.23 0.56 0.52
N ILE A 42 -12.71 0.69 1.75
CA ILE A 42 -11.86 0.63 2.95
C ILE A 42 -11.10 -0.69 3.01
N ASP A 43 -11.80 -1.82 2.84
CA ASP A 43 -11.20 -3.16 2.90
C ASP A 43 -10.09 -3.32 1.85
N ARG A 44 -10.37 -2.90 0.60
CA ARG A 44 -9.35 -2.90 -0.47
C ARG A 44 -8.13 -2.05 -0.14
N CYS A 45 -8.32 -0.86 0.42
CA CYS A 45 -7.20 0.01 0.79
C CYS A 45 -6.35 -0.60 1.91
N LEU A 46 -6.98 -1.26 2.89
CA LEU A 46 -6.28 -1.96 3.97
C LEU A 46 -5.46 -3.14 3.44
N ASP A 47 -6.02 -3.92 2.51
CA ASP A 47 -5.28 -5.00 1.84
C ASP A 47 -4.05 -4.46 1.10
N THR A 48 -4.20 -3.36 0.35
CA THR A 48 -3.06 -2.71 -0.32
C THR A 48 -1.99 -2.24 0.66
N ILE A 49 -2.37 -1.63 1.78
CA ILE A 49 -1.41 -1.20 2.83
C ILE A 49 -0.68 -2.42 3.42
N MET A 50 -1.39 -3.53 3.65
CA MET A 50 -0.80 -4.76 4.13
C MET A 50 0.22 -5.33 3.13
N GLU A 51 -0.07 -5.31 1.84
CA GLU A 51 0.88 -5.74 0.80
C GLU A 51 2.15 -4.87 0.76
N ILE A 52 1.99 -3.55 0.85
CA ILE A 52 3.13 -2.61 0.88
C ILE A 52 4.00 -2.87 2.13
N THR A 53 3.39 -3.04 3.29
CA THR A 53 4.12 -3.30 4.54
C THR A 53 4.77 -4.68 4.56
N ALA A 54 4.15 -5.70 3.97
CA ALA A 54 4.78 -7.00 3.76
C ALA A 54 6.01 -6.91 2.85
N ARG A 55 5.97 -6.06 1.82
CA ARG A 55 7.13 -5.82 0.95
C ARG A 55 8.27 -5.11 1.69
N LEU A 56 7.95 -4.09 2.50
CA LEU A 56 8.91 -3.43 3.39
C LEU A 56 9.57 -4.44 4.35
N ALA A 57 8.77 -5.30 4.98
CA ALA A 57 9.27 -6.33 5.88
C ALA A 57 10.23 -7.29 5.17
N CYS A 58 9.90 -7.73 3.94
CA CYS A 58 10.77 -8.59 3.16
C CYS A 58 12.10 -7.93 2.75
N GLU A 59 12.07 -6.63 2.46
CA GLU A 59 13.25 -5.91 1.95
C GLU A 59 14.19 -5.43 3.07
N PHE A 60 13.64 -5.00 4.20
CA PHE A 60 14.39 -4.37 5.29
C PHE A 60 14.39 -5.14 6.60
N GLY A 61 13.52 -6.14 6.76
CA GLY A 61 13.44 -6.94 7.97
C GLY A 61 14.64 -7.85 8.16
N SER A 62 15.12 -7.97 9.41
CA SER A 62 16.14 -8.96 9.77
C SER A 62 15.59 -10.38 9.76
N GLU A 63 16.46 -11.40 9.68
CA GLU A 63 16.04 -12.81 9.78
C GLU A 63 15.32 -13.11 11.10
N GLU A 64 15.76 -12.50 12.21
CA GLU A 64 15.10 -12.59 13.51
C GLU A 64 13.69 -11.98 13.46
N TYR A 65 13.55 -10.78 12.90
CA TYR A 65 12.24 -10.12 12.74
C TYR A 65 11.29 -10.95 11.88
N LEU A 66 11.81 -11.60 10.84
CA LEU A 66 11.05 -12.46 9.93
C LEU A 66 10.82 -13.88 10.48
N GLY A 67 11.35 -14.22 11.66
CA GLY A 67 11.24 -15.56 12.23
C GLY A 67 11.92 -16.65 11.40
N ARG A 68 13.00 -16.30 10.68
CA ARG A 68 13.77 -17.21 9.82
C ARG A 68 15.11 -17.65 10.45
N ALA A 69 15.41 -17.16 11.65
CA ALA A 69 16.61 -17.45 12.43
C ALA A 69 16.43 -18.68 13.34
#